data_AF-A0A3R8JT35-F1
#
_entry.id   AF-A0A3R8JT35-F1
#
_cell.length_a   1.000
_cell.length_b   1.000
_cell.length_c   1.000
_cell.angle_alpha   90.00
_cell.angle_beta   90.00
_cell.angle_gamma   90.00
#
_symmetry.space_group_name_H-M   'P 1'
#
loop_
_entity.id
_entity.type
_entity.pdbx_description
1 polymer ?
#
loop_
_entity_poly.entity_id
_entity_poly.type
_entity_poly.pdbx_seq_one_letter_code
_entity_poly.pdbx_strand_id
1 'polypeptide(L)'
;MKKTDRFIPVITVSVYYGDKVWDGPTTLHGMLDIPEKIARYVNDYKILLVEARRNALVLHNANNVDLFNLLEIILDKSTPKNEAKKKAIQYGEEHQVDKSVVMTVAGATNSKIDYNAFEKGEVTMCTLFEEIAKENVIKGKALGMIETGFDFELSENDILIRLQRKLDITLQQAQEYLNLFKKQAV
;
A
#
# COMPACT_ATOMS: atom_id res chain seq x y z
N MET A 1 -27.80 16.97 -25.85
CA MET A 1 -27.70 15.59 -26.37
C MET A 1 -28.72 15.37 -27.46
N LYS A 2 -28.33 14.72 -28.55
CA LYS A 2 -29.20 14.31 -29.66
C LYS A 2 -29.74 12.89 -29.41
N LYS A 3 -30.84 12.54 -30.08
CA LYS A 3 -31.46 11.20 -29.99
C LYS A 3 -30.52 10.06 -30.39
N THR A 4 -29.52 10.35 -31.22
CA THR A 4 -28.53 9.40 -31.71
C THR A 4 -27.29 9.28 -30.83
N ASP A 5 -27.13 10.16 -29.84
CA ASP A 5 -25.97 10.12 -28.96
C ASP A 5 -26.03 8.84 -28.11
N ARG A 6 -24.94 8.07 -28.13
CA ARG A 6 -24.75 6.91 -27.27
C ARG A 6 -23.57 7.20 -26.35
N PHE A 7 -23.73 6.90 -25.07
CA PHE A 7 -22.62 6.95 -24.12
C PHE A 7 -21.73 5.72 -24.28
N ILE A 8 -20.44 5.92 -24.01
CA ILE A 8 -19.49 4.82 -23.88
C ILE A 8 -19.60 4.30 -22.44
N PRO A 9 -19.83 2.98 -22.24
CA PRO A 9 -19.85 2.42 -20.90
C PRO A 9 -18.45 2.52 -20.28
N VAL A 10 -18.40 2.96 -19.02
CA VAL A 10 -17.17 3.00 -18.22
C VAL A 10 -17.34 2.04 -17.05
N ILE A 11 -16.36 1.15 -16.85
CA ILE A 11 -16.28 0.26 -15.69
C ILE A 11 -15.11 0.73 -14.84
N THR A 12 -15.37 1.04 -13.58
CA THR A 12 -14.35 1.44 -12.62
C THR A 12 -14.22 0.36 -11.56
N VAL A 13 -13.02 -0.19 -11.42
CA VAL A 13 -12.65 -1.14 -10.37
C VAL A 13 -11.69 -0.45 -9.42
N SER A 14 -11.99 -0.51 -8.13
CA SER A 14 -11.12 0.02 -7.07
C SER A 14 -10.32 -1.13 -6.47
N VAL A 15 -9.00 -1.10 -6.63
CA VAL A 15 -8.11 -2.09 -6.03
C VAL A 15 -7.60 -1.56 -4.70
N TYR A 16 -8.01 -2.20 -3.61
CA TYR A 16 -7.57 -1.87 -2.26
C TYR A 16 -6.42 -2.78 -1.85
N TYR A 17 -5.23 -2.21 -1.70
CA TYR A 17 -4.00 -2.89 -1.27
C TYR A 17 -3.52 -2.37 0.09
N GLY A 18 -4.45 -1.90 0.93
CA GLY A 18 -4.13 -1.40 2.25
C GLY A 18 -3.83 -2.50 3.26
N ASP A 19 -3.15 -2.10 4.33
CA ASP A 19 -2.72 -2.98 5.43
C ASP A 19 -3.86 -3.54 6.29
N LYS A 20 -5.04 -2.90 6.29
CA LYS A 20 -6.21 -3.32 7.07
C LYS A 20 -7.16 -4.13 6.19
N VAL A 21 -8.12 -4.83 6.80
CA VAL A 21 -9.25 -5.37 6.02
C VAL A 21 -10.13 -4.17 5.66
N TRP A 22 -10.67 -4.13 4.45
CA TRP A 22 -11.63 -3.09 4.10
C TRP A 22 -12.89 -3.21 4.97
N ASP A 23 -13.20 -2.16 5.71
CA ASP A 23 -14.37 -2.04 6.60
C ASP A 23 -15.35 -0.94 6.16
N GLY A 24 -15.08 -0.30 5.03
CA GLY A 24 -15.92 0.76 4.48
C GLY A 24 -17.13 0.25 3.69
N PRO A 25 -18.12 1.12 3.47
CA PRO A 25 -19.23 0.84 2.56
C PRO A 25 -18.74 0.67 1.11
N THR A 26 -19.43 -0.18 0.35
CA THR A 26 -19.20 -0.41 -1.09
C THR A 26 -20.32 0.17 -1.97
N THR A 27 -21.20 0.96 -1.38
CA THR A 27 -22.28 1.65 -2.08
C THR A 27 -22.40 3.09 -1.60
N LEU A 28 -22.90 3.99 -2.45
CA LEU A 28 -23.07 5.40 -2.09
C LEU A 28 -24.04 5.56 -0.91
N HIS A 29 -25.11 4.78 -0.86
CA HIS A 29 -26.05 4.80 0.26
C HIS A 29 -25.41 4.38 1.57
N GLY A 30 -24.43 3.46 1.55
CA GLY A 30 -23.66 3.11 2.75
C GLY A 30 -22.69 4.21 3.20
N MET A 31 -22.35 5.15 2.32
CA MET A 31 -21.43 6.27 2.61
C MET A 31 -22.13 7.53 3.11
N LEU A 32 -23.39 7.72 2.73
CA LEU A 32 -24.13 8.94 3.00
C LEU A 32 -25.18 8.71 4.09
N ASP A 33 -25.33 9.67 4.98
CA ASP A 33 -26.50 9.74 5.87
C ASP A 33 -27.69 10.30 5.08
N ILE A 34 -28.49 9.41 4.48
CA ILE A 34 -29.61 9.78 3.60
C ILE A 34 -30.95 9.57 4.33
N PRO A 35 -31.78 10.62 4.48
CA PRO A 35 -33.14 10.46 4.99
C PRO A 35 -34.00 9.54 4.10
N GLU A 36 -34.73 8.62 4.71
CA GLU A 36 -35.53 7.59 4.01
C GLU A 36 -36.49 8.18 2.95
N LYS A 37 -37.07 9.35 3.23
CA LYS A 37 -38.00 10.02 2.32
C LYS A 37 -37.36 10.38 0.98
N ILE A 38 -36.06 10.66 0.95
CA ILE A 38 -35.32 11.09 -0.25
C ILE A 38 -34.45 10.00 -0.86
N ALA A 39 -34.23 8.87 -0.17
CA ALA A 39 -33.34 7.79 -0.62
C ALA A 39 -33.66 7.30 -2.04
N ARG A 40 -34.95 7.23 -2.41
CA ARG A 40 -35.41 6.81 -3.75
C ARG A 40 -34.92 7.71 -4.90
N TYR A 41 -34.54 8.96 -4.60
CA TYR A 41 -34.07 9.94 -5.59
C TYR A 41 -32.55 10.00 -5.69
N VAL A 42 -31.84 9.32 -4.78
CA VAL A 42 -30.38 9.26 -4.78
C VAL A 42 -29.94 7.97 -5.46
N ASN A 43 -29.13 8.07 -6.51
CA ASN A 43 -28.57 6.89 -7.17
C ASN A 43 -27.64 6.15 -6.22
N ASP A 44 -27.86 4.85 -6.03
CA ASP A 44 -26.96 4.02 -5.24
C ASP A 44 -25.83 3.46 -6.12
N TYR A 45 -24.75 4.23 -6.27
CA TYR A 45 -23.59 3.80 -7.05
C TYR A 45 -22.86 2.68 -6.32
N LYS A 46 -22.63 1.56 -7.00
CA LYS A 46 -21.83 0.44 -6.50
C LYS A 46 -20.35 0.64 -6.79
N ILE A 47 -19.52 0.47 -5.77
CA ILE A 47 -18.07 0.46 -5.87
C ILE A 47 -17.63 -0.99 -6.08
N LEU A 48 -17.11 -1.30 -7.26
CA LEU A 48 -16.50 -2.60 -7.54
C LEU A 48 -15.13 -2.64 -6.85
N LEU A 49 -15.12 -3.10 -5.61
CA LEU A 49 -13.91 -3.17 -4.79
C LEU A 49 -13.26 -4.56 -4.89
N VAL A 50 -11.96 -4.57 -5.10
CA VAL A 50 -11.12 -5.77 -5.07
C VAL A 50 -10.05 -5.58 -3.99
N GLU A 51 -10.05 -6.43 -2.97
CA GLU A 51 -8.99 -6.44 -1.95
C GLU A 51 -7.80 -7.26 -2.44
N ALA A 52 -6.67 -6.62 -2.72
CA ALA A 52 -5.48 -7.28 -3.29
C ALA A 52 -4.88 -8.36 -2.37
N ARG A 53 -5.11 -8.24 -1.06
CA ARG A 53 -4.72 -9.22 -0.03
C ARG A 53 -5.50 -10.55 -0.09
N ARG A 54 -6.49 -10.68 -0.98
CA ARG A 54 -7.32 -11.87 -1.17
C ARG A 54 -7.39 -12.16 -2.66
N ASN A 55 -6.62 -13.13 -3.13
CA ASN A 55 -6.61 -13.45 -4.55
C ASN A 55 -7.59 -14.58 -4.89
N ALA A 56 -8.89 -14.29 -4.84
CA ALA A 56 -9.94 -15.18 -5.35
C ALA A 56 -10.37 -14.82 -6.79
N LEU A 57 -9.48 -14.21 -7.56
CA LEU A 57 -9.79 -13.63 -8.86
C LEU A 57 -9.45 -14.59 -10.00
N VAL A 58 -10.28 -14.61 -11.03
CA VAL A 58 -9.96 -15.28 -12.30
C VAL A 58 -9.41 -14.25 -13.26
N LEU A 59 -8.08 -14.22 -13.39
CA LEU A 59 -7.34 -13.28 -14.23
C LEU A 59 -6.74 -14.02 -15.43
N HIS A 60 -6.82 -13.41 -16.61
CA HIS A 60 -6.33 -14.02 -17.86
C HIS A 60 -4.93 -13.53 -18.25
N ASN A 61 -4.51 -12.37 -17.76
CA ASN A 61 -3.20 -11.81 -18.04
C ASN A 61 -2.19 -12.30 -16.99
N ALA A 62 -1.07 -12.87 -17.43
CA ALA A 62 -0.05 -13.45 -16.55
C ALA A 62 0.51 -12.42 -15.55
N ASN A 63 0.87 -11.22 -16.01
CA ASN A 63 1.39 -10.17 -15.12
C ASN A 63 0.38 -9.76 -14.05
N ASN A 64 -0.92 -9.73 -14.38
CA ASN A 64 -1.97 -9.47 -13.39
C ASN A 64 -2.11 -10.63 -12.40
N VAL A 65 -2.02 -11.89 -12.86
CA VAL A 65 -2.01 -13.07 -11.97
C VAL A 65 -0.85 -12.94 -10.97
N ASP A 66 0.36 -12.67 -11.46
CA ASP A 66 1.55 -12.52 -10.63
C ASP A 66 1.45 -11.34 -9.66
N LEU A 67 0.92 -10.20 -10.12
CA LEU A 67 0.71 -9.02 -9.27
C LEU A 67 -0.18 -9.36 -8.07
N PHE A 68 -1.34 -9.98 -8.30
CA PHE A 68 -2.27 -10.30 -7.22
C PHE A 68 -1.77 -11.42 -6.31
N ASN A 69 -1.06 -12.42 -6.85
CA ASN A 69 -0.41 -13.45 -6.02
C ASN A 69 0.67 -12.87 -5.11
N LEU A 70 1.53 -12.00 -5.64
CA LEU A 70 2.56 -11.34 -4.84
C LEU A 70 1.97 -10.41 -3.78
N LEU A 71 0.92 -9.65 -4.13
CA LEU A 71 0.22 -8.81 -3.16
C LEU A 71 -0.45 -9.63 -2.05
N GLU A 72 -1.06 -10.77 -2.38
CA GLU A 72 -1.63 -11.68 -1.37
C GLU A 72 -0.54 -12.19 -0.41
N ILE A 73 0.60 -12.64 -0.93
CA ILE A 73 1.73 -13.11 -0.11
C ILE A 73 2.25 -12.01 0.82
N ILE A 74 2.43 -10.80 0.31
CA ILE A 74 3.09 -9.70 1.05
C ILE A 74 2.14 -9.02 2.04
N LEU A 75 0.85 -8.90 1.69
CA LEU A 75 -0.16 -8.25 2.53
C LEU A 75 -0.78 -9.22 3.55
N ASP A 76 -0.47 -10.52 3.49
CA ASP A 76 -0.90 -11.49 4.50
C ASP A 76 -0.24 -11.21 5.86
N LYS A 77 -1.08 -10.83 6.83
CA LYS A 77 -0.66 -10.57 8.22
C LYS A 77 -0.61 -11.80 9.10
N SER A 78 -1.15 -12.94 8.64
CA SER A 78 -1.04 -14.20 9.39
C SER A 78 0.37 -14.79 9.30
N THR A 79 1.09 -14.49 8.22
CA THR A 79 2.47 -14.92 8.00
C THR A 79 3.47 -13.88 8.55
N PRO A 80 4.53 -14.29 9.28
CA PRO A 80 5.60 -13.38 9.67
C PRO A 80 6.26 -12.72 8.45
N LYS A 81 6.56 -11.41 8.53
CA LYS A 81 7.10 -10.63 7.39
C LYS A 81 8.32 -11.27 6.71
N ASN A 82 9.23 -11.87 7.47
CA ASN A 82 10.41 -12.54 6.93
C ASN A 82 10.06 -13.79 6.11
N GLU A 83 9.01 -14.51 6.50
CA GLU A 83 8.54 -15.69 5.78
C GLU A 83 7.73 -15.30 4.54
N ALA A 84 6.84 -14.31 4.66
CA ALA A 84 6.11 -13.73 3.53
C ALA A 84 7.07 -13.26 2.42
N LYS A 85 8.16 -12.59 2.81
CA LYS A 85 9.22 -12.21 1.89
C LYS A 85 9.89 -13.40 1.18
N LYS A 86 10.24 -14.46 1.92
CA LYS A 86 10.84 -15.66 1.31
C LYS A 86 9.89 -16.30 0.31
N LYS A 87 8.60 -16.39 0.64
CA LYS A 87 7.56 -16.88 -0.27
C LYS A 87 7.44 -16.01 -1.52
N ALA A 88 7.50 -14.68 -1.37
CA ALA A 88 7.42 -13.75 -2.50
C ALA A 88 8.62 -13.88 -3.45
N ILE A 89 9.84 -14.02 -2.91
CA ILE A 89 11.05 -14.28 -3.69
C ILE A 89 10.94 -15.61 -4.43
N GLN A 90 10.58 -16.68 -3.72
CA GLN A 90 10.43 -18.01 -4.30
C GLN A 90 9.40 -18.01 -5.42
N TYR A 91 8.21 -17.43 -5.18
CA TYR A 91 7.17 -17.29 -6.19
C TYR A 91 7.70 -16.55 -7.43
N GLY A 92 8.40 -15.44 -7.20
CA GLY A 92 8.94 -14.61 -8.27
C GLY A 92 9.97 -15.32 -9.15
N GLU A 93 10.84 -16.13 -8.56
CA GLU A 93 11.82 -16.95 -9.27
C GLU A 93 11.16 -18.10 -10.05
N GLU A 94 10.22 -18.82 -9.42
CA GLU A 94 9.51 -19.95 -10.03
C GLU A 94 8.68 -19.53 -11.25
N HIS A 95 8.03 -18.37 -11.17
CA HIS A 95 7.13 -17.87 -12.21
C HIS A 95 7.80 -16.91 -13.19
N GLN A 96 9.11 -16.62 -13.00
CA GLN A 96 9.87 -15.66 -13.80
C GLN A 96 9.14 -14.32 -13.92
N VAL A 97 8.67 -13.81 -12.77
CA VAL A 97 7.78 -12.65 -12.73
C VAL A 97 8.43 -11.44 -13.39
N ASP A 98 7.66 -10.76 -14.24
CA ASP A 98 8.14 -9.57 -14.94
C ASP A 98 8.59 -8.47 -13.96
N LYS A 99 9.68 -7.83 -14.33
CA LYS A 99 10.31 -6.76 -13.56
C LYS A 99 9.33 -5.63 -13.19
N SER A 100 8.43 -5.26 -14.10
CA SER A 100 7.42 -4.22 -13.88
C SER A 100 6.40 -4.62 -12.81
N VAL A 101 6.07 -5.92 -12.72
CA VAL A 101 5.17 -6.44 -11.69
C VAL A 101 5.83 -6.34 -10.32
N VAL A 102 7.10 -6.76 -10.22
CA VAL A 102 7.89 -6.62 -8.98
C VAL A 102 7.94 -5.17 -8.52
N MET A 103 8.24 -4.24 -9.43
CA MET A 103 8.24 -2.80 -9.13
C MET A 103 6.88 -2.30 -8.66
N THR A 104 5.80 -2.76 -9.30
CA THR A 104 4.43 -2.35 -8.95
C THR A 104 4.06 -2.79 -7.53
N VAL A 105 4.34 -4.05 -7.17
CA VAL A 105 4.13 -4.58 -5.82
C VAL A 105 4.90 -3.77 -4.77
N ALA A 106 6.13 -3.43 -5.11
CA ALA A 106 7.03 -2.74 -4.23
C ALA A 106 6.63 -1.27 -3.99
N GLY A 107 6.16 -0.60 -5.03
CA GLY A 107 5.53 0.73 -4.93
C GLY A 107 4.21 0.68 -4.13
N ALA A 108 3.37 -0.32 -4.37
CA ALA A 108 2.08 -0.49 -3.67
C ALA A 108 2.26 -0.73 -2.16
N THR A 109 3.35 -1.38 -1.76
CA THR A 109 3.70 -1.62 -0.35
C THR A 109 4.48 -0.46 0.29
N ASN A 110 4.49 0.71 -0.38
CA ASN A 110 5.09 1.96 0.07
C ASN A 110 6.57 1.82 0.43
N SER A 111 7.32 1.13 -0.43
CA SER A 111 8.75 0.93 -0.24
C SER A 111 9.58 1.93 -1.05
N LYS A 112 10.57 2.56 -0.42
CA LYS A 112 11.58 3.39 -1.08
C LYS A 112 12.56 2.46 -1.78
N ILE A 113 12.45 2.43 -3.10
CA ILE A 113 13.25 1.60 -3.98
C ILE A 113 13.96 2.51 -4.97
N ASP A 114 15.23 2.21 -5.25
CA ASP A 114 15.95 2.85 -6.35
C ASP A 114 15.54 2.20 -7.67
N TYR A 115 14.51 2.78 -8.29
CA TYR A 115 13.97 2.32 -9.56
C TYR A 115 15.00 2.34 -10.70
N ASN A 116 15.95 3.28 -10.68
CA ASN A 116 16.98 3.39 -11.72
C ASN A 116 17.98 2.24 -11.61
N ALA A 117 18.39 1.89 -10.39
CA ALA A 117 19.27 0.76 -10.14
C ALA A 117 18.56 -0.57 -10.46
N PHE A 118 17.26 -0.68 -10.15
CA PHE A 118 16.46 -1.83 -10.56
C PHE A 118 16.42 -1.93 -12.08
N GLU A 119 16.00 -0.90 -12.83
CA GLU A 119 15.93 -0.91 -14.30
C GLU A 119 17.22 -1.32 -14.99
N LYS A 120 18.38 -0.86 -14.50
CA LYS A 120 19.71 -1.24 -15.01
C LYS A 120 20.11 -2.69 -14.72
N GLY A 121 19.34 -3.41 -13.91
CA GLY A 121 19.62 -4.79 -13.50
C GLY A 121 20.65 -4.89 -12.38
N GLU A 122 20.99 -3.76 -11.74
CA GLU A 122 21.92 -3.70 -10.60
C GLU A 122 21.27 -4.22 -9.31
N VAL A 123 19.93 -4.22 -9.25
CA VAL A 123 19.13 -4.70 -8.13
C VAL A 123 18.28 -5.88 -8.61
N THR A 124 18.36 -7.01 -7.91
CA THR A 124 17.54 -8.20 -8.13
C THR A 124 16.26 -8.15 -7.27
N MET A 125 15.32 -9.05 -7.51
CA MET A 125 14.12 -9.17 -6.67
C MET A 125 14.48 -9.40 -5.19
N CYS A 126 15.49 -10.22 -4.91
CA CYS A 126 15.97 -10.50 -3.56
C CYS A 126 16.47 -9.24 -2.86
N THR A 127 17.32 -8.46 -3.52
CA THR A 127 17.88 -7.22 -2.96
C THR A 127 16.78 -6.17 -2.77
N LEU A 128 15.84 -6.08 -3.72
CA LEU A 128 14.67 -5.22 -3.60
C LEU A 128 13.83 -5.56 -2.35
N PHE A 129 13.51 -6.84 -2.13
CA PHE A 129 12.80 -7.23 -0.90
C PHE A 129 13.63 -7.05 0.38
N GLU A 130 14.97 -7.04 0.33
CA GLU A 130 15.84 -6.66 1.46
C GLU A 130 15.74 -5.19 1.80
N GLU A 131 15.78 -4.33 0.79
CA GLU A 131 15.59 -2.90 0.97
C GLU A 131 14.20 -2.58 1.54
N ILE A 132 13.15 -3.19 0.99
CA ILE A 132 11.77 -3.10 1.51
C ILE A 132 11.71 -3.45 2.99
N ALA A 133 12.28 -4.60 3.36
CA ALA A 133 12.21 -5.08 4.74
C ALA A 133 12.98 -4.15 5.69
N LYS A 134 14.18 -3.73 5.31
CA LYS A 134 15.02 -2.84 6.11
C LYS A 134 14.34 -1.49 6.33
N GLU A 135 13.77 -0.91 5.27
CA GLU A 135 13.07 0.36 5.36
C GLU A 135 11.82 0.26 6.24
N ASN A 136 11.03 -0.81 6.10
CA ASN A 136 9.84 -1.02 6.92
C ASN A 136 10.16 -1.19 8.41
N VAL A 137 11.30 -1.81 8.77
CA VAL A 137 11.78 -1.86 10.16
C VAL A 137 12.13 -0.47 10.68
N ILE A 138 12.82 0.34 9.88
CA ILE A 138 13.17 1.73 10.24
C ILE A 138 11.91 2.56 10.42
N LYS A 139 10.95 2.47 9.48
CA LYS A 139 9.63 3.12 9.56
C LYS A 139 8.88 2.76 10.83
N GLY A 140 8.81 1.46 11.17
CA GLY A 140 8.13 1.00 12.38
C GLY A 140 8.76 1.54 13.66
N LYS A 141 10.10 1.58 13.74
CA LYS A 141 10.81 2.19 14.88
C LYS A 141 10.58 3.70 14.94
N ALA A 142 10.60 4.39 13.80
CA ALA A 142 10.36 5.82 13.72
C ALA A 142 8.94 6.18 14.20
N LEU A 143 7.92 5.45 13.73
CA LEU A 143 6.54 5.61 14.17
C LEU A 143 6.43 5.51 15.70
N GLY A 144 6.92 4.42 16.29
CA GLY A 144 6.85 4.24 17.74
C GLY A 144 7.59 5.33 18.51
N MET A 145 8.72 5.84 17.99
CA MET A 145 9.44 6.96 18.60
C MET A 145 8.69 8.30 18.50
N ILE A 146 7.97 8.53 17.41
CA ILE A 146 7.17 9.75 17.18
C ILE A 146 5.92 9.72 18.05
N GLU A 147 5.16 8.61 18.04
CA GLU A 147 3.98 8.42 18.91
C GLU A 147 4.35 8.62 20.37
N THR A 148 5.37 7.89 20.85
CA THR A 148 5.88 8.04 22.22
C THR A 148 6.34 9.48 22.49
N GLY A 149 6.94 10.15 21.50
CA GLY A 149 7.37 11.53 21.64
C GLY A 149 6.22 12.50 21.89
N PHE A 150 5.12 12.34 21.14
CA PHE A 150 3.91 13.14 21.33
C PHE A 150 3.17 12.79 22.63
N ASP A 151 3.10 11.50 23.00
CA ASP A 151 2.49 11.05 24.26
C ASP A 151 3.18 11.67 25.50
N PHE A 152 4.48 11.96 25.40
CA PHE A 152 5.27 12.64 26.43
C PHE A 152 5.48 14.15 26.18
N GLU A 153 4.69 14.76 25.30
CA GLU A 153 4.71 16.20 25.00
C GLU A 153 6.10 16.74 24.60
N LEU A 154 6.92 15.91 23.93
CA LEU A 154 8.23 16.35 23.43
C LEU A 154 8.07 17.33 22.26
N SER A 155 9.00 18.28 22.15
CA SER A 155 9.04 19.16 20.99
C SER A 155 9.40 18.38 19.72
N GLU A 156 8.93 18.85 18.56
CA GLU A 156 9.29 18.24 17.26
C GLU A 156 10.81 18.15 17.07
N ASN A 157 11.55 19.18 17.49
CA ASN A 157 13.01 19.19 17.42
C ASN A 157 13.64 18.07 18.25
N ASP A 158 13.12 17.80 19.45
CA ASP A 158 13.62 16.71 20.30
C ASP A 158 13.33 15.34 19.69
N ILE A 159 12.16 15.18 19.06
CA ILE A 159 11.78 13.96 18.34
C ILE A 159 12.73 13.76 17.15
N LEU A 160 13.03 14.80 16.37
CA LEU A 160 13.97 14.73 15.24
C LEU A 160 15.38 14.34 15.68
N ILE A 161 15.91 14.96 16.74
CA ILE A 161 17.23 14.62 17.29
C ILE A 161 17.26 13.15 17.73
N ARG A 162 16.20 12.67 18.39
CA ARG A 162 16.09 11.28 18.81
C ARG A 162 16.06 10.33 17.61
N LEU A 163 15.27 10.63 16.58
CA LEU A 163 15.17 9.86 15.35
C LEU A 163 16.53 9.73 14.67
N GLN A 164 17.21 10.85 14.42
CA GLN A 164 18.54 10.85 13.80
C GLN A 164 19.53 10.00 14.59
N ARG A 165 19.59 10.18 15.91
CA ARG A 165 20.56 9.47 16.76
C ARG A 165 20.28 7.98 16.90
N LYS A 166 19.02 7.57 17.07
CA LYS A 166 18.68 6.15 17.32
C LYS A 166 18.54 5.32 16.05
N LEU A 167 18.20 5.95 14.92
CA LEU A 167 18.00 5.27 13.64
C LEU A 167 19.17 5.45 12.68
N ASP A 168 20.15 6.29 13.03
CA ASP A 168 21.29 6.63 12.18
C ASP A 168 20.84 7.14 10.80
N ILE A 169 19.93 8.12 10.81
CA ILE A 169 19.31 8.70 9.61
C ILE A 169 19.60 10.19 9.50
N THR A 170 19.52 10.73 8.28
CA THR A 170 19.74 12.15 8.02
C THR A 170 18.59 13.01 8.59
N LEU A 171 18.84 14.30 8.81
CA LEU A 171 17.81 15.24 9.25
C LEU A 171 16.62 15.26 8.27
N GLN A 172 16.91 15.22 6.98
CA GLN A 172 15.88 15.17 5.93
C GLN A 172 14.99 13.92 6.08
N GLN A 173 15.59 12.74 6.26
CA GLN A 173 14.85 11.50 6.49
C GLN A 173 14.03 11.54 7.79
N ALA A 174 14.58 12.11 8.87
CA ALA A 174 13.86 12.28 10.13
C ALA A 174 12.65 13.21 9.97
N GLN A 175 12.79 14.32 9.23
CA GLN A 175 11.71 15.25 8.94
C GLN A 175 10.61 14.61 8.07
N GLU A 176 11.00 13.81 7.08
CA GLU A 176 10.05 13.03 6.27
C GLU A 176 9.21 12.09 7.13
N TYR A 177 9.83 11.33 8.03
CA TYR A 177 9.10 10.43 8.94
C TYR A 177 8.20 11.19 9.91
N LEU A 178 8.70 12.28 10.50
CA LEU A 178 7.89 13.12 11.39
C LEU A 178 6.64 13.64 10.66
N ASN A 179 6.79 14.20 9.46
CA ASN A 179 5.68 14.73 8.67
C ASN A 179 4.69 13.64 8.24
N LEU A 180 5.19 12.44 7.91
CA LEU A 180 4.37 11.30 7.52
C LEU A 180 3.46 10.83 8.66
N PHE A 181 4.03 10.66 9.86
CA PHE A 181 3.31 10.07 10.99
C PHE A 181 2.56 11.10 11.85
N LYS A 182 2.98 12.38 11.83
CA LYS A 182 2.20 13.48 12.44
C LYS A 182 0.77 13.56 11.87
N LYS A 183 0.57 13.25 10.58
CA LYS A 183 -0.76 13.23 9.94
C LYS A 183 -1.67 12.09 10.40
N GLN A 184 -1.12 11.06 11.06
CA GLN A 184 -1.87 9.90 11.53
C GLN A 184 -2.31 10.03 12.99
N ALA A 185 -1.71 10.96 13.74
CA ALA A 185 -1.98 11.17 15.17
C ALA A 185 -3.00 12.29 15.48
N VAL A 186 -3.59 12.91 14.45
CA VAL A 186 -4.60 13.99 14.56
C VAL A 186 -5.98 13.48 14.19
#